data_AF-A0A2M8CEP5-F1
#
_entry.id   AF-A0A2M8CEP5-F1
#
_cell.length_a   1.000
_cell.length_b   1.000
_cell.length_c   1.000
_cell.angle_alpha   90.00
_cell.angle_beta   90.00
_cell.angle_gamma   90.00
#
_symmetry.space_group_name_H-M   'P 1'
#
loop_
_entity.id
_entity.type
_entity.pdbx_description
1 polymer ?
#
loop_
_entity_poly.entity_id
_entity_poly.type
_entity_poly.pdbx_seq_one_letter_code
_entity_poly.pdbx_strand_id
1 'polypeptide(L)'
;VSGVVTDINIGEPLIGVNVIYGAGIGTVTDINGEFKLKLEPGNYTLSVSYVGFVSQQKSIVVGQKDVFVNFELSTVTLTEVEVVGDIARTRETPVAFSNISPAKIEEQLAAQDIPLILNSTP
;
A
#
# COMPACT_ATOMS: atom_id res chain seq x y z
N VAL A 1 7.22 -9.53 19.62
CA VAL A 1 7.75 -8.22 19.18
C VAL A 1 7.52 -7.22 20.30
N SER A 2 8.56 -6.52 20.72
CA SER A 2 8.47 -5.50 21.76
C SER A 2 9.28 -4.28 21.35
N GLY A 3 9.02 -3.15 21.97
CA GLY A 3 9.75 -1.94 21.62
C GLY A 3 9.32 -0.75 22.45
N VAL A 4 10.01 0.36 22.23
CA VAL A 4 9.70 1.66 22.83
C VAL A 4 9.45 2.66 21.72
N VAL A 5 8.45 3.52 21.92
CA VAL A 5 8.22 4.70 21.07
C VAL A 5 8.66 5.94 21.82
N THR A 6 9.53 6.74 21.20
CA THR A 6 10.07 7.99 21.75
C THR A 6 9.82 9.15 20.79
N ASP A 7 9.79 10.37 21.31
CA ASP A 7 9.81 11.60 20.52
C ASP A 7 11.24 11.91 20.07
N ILE A 8 11.43 12.22 18.79
CA ILE A 8 12.75 12.57 18.24
C ILE A 8 13.30 13.91 18.76
N ASN A 9 12.44 14.85 19.14
CA ASN A 9 12.81 16.21 19.52
C ASN A 9 13.25 16.29 20.99
N ILE A 10 12.53 15.60 21.86
CA ILE A 10 12.72 15.67 23.32
C ILE A 10 13.28 14.37 23.91
N GLY A 11 13.29 13.26 23.15
CA GLY A 11 13.75 11.96 23.63
C GLY A 11 12.84 11.31 24.68
N GLU A 12 11.65 11.86 24.90
CA GLU A 12 10.70 11.35 25.89
C GLU A 12 9.89 10.17 25.33
N PRO A 13 9.57 9.17 26.17
CA PRO A 13 8.69 8.08 25.77
C PRO A 13 7.27 8.57 25.50
N LEU A 14 6.69 8.15 24.38
CA LEU A 14 5.36 8.56 23.98
C LEU A 14 4.31 7.54 24.43
N ILE A 15 3.42 8.00 25.30
CA ILE A 15 2.34 7.21 25.88
C ILE A 15 1.09 7.24 24.99
N GLY A 16 0.33 6.14 24.91
CA GLY A 16 -0.92 6.11 24.14
C GLY A 16 -0.74 6.21 22.62
N VAL A 17 0.44 5.87 22.11
CA VAL A 17 0.70 5.75 20.67
C VAL A 17 0.02 4.51 20.12
N ASN A 18 -0.69 4.66 19.00
CA ASN A 18 -1.33 3.54 18.32
C ASN A 18 -0.31 2.81 17.43
N VAL A 19 -0.08 1.53 17.70
CA VAL A 19 0.78 0.63 16.93
C VAL A 19 -0.11 -0.40 16.24
N ILE A 20 -0.32 -0.24 14.94
CA ILE A 20 -1.22 -1.03 14.10
C ILE A 20 -0.39 -1.92 13.18
N TYR A 21 -0.74 -3.19 13.02
CA TYR A 21 -0.03 -4.11 12.11
C TYR A 21 -0.93 -4.77 11.06
N GLY A 22 -2.23 -4.49 11.10
CA GLY A 22 -3.23 -5.02 10.18
C GLY A 22 -4.55 -4.27 10.30
N ALA A 23 -5.55 -4.67 9.51
CA ALA A 23 -6.85 -4.03 9.52
C ALA A 23 -7.55 -4.19 10.89
N GLY A 24 -7.51 -3.14 11.71
CA GLY A 24 -8.12 -3.10 13.05
C GLY A 24 -7.38 -3.90 14.11
N ILE A 25 -6.17 -4.39 13.83
CA ILE A 25 -5.36 -5.15 14.79
C ILE A 25 -4.10 -4.36 15.14
N GLY A 26 -3.96 -4.07 16.44
CA GLY A 26 -2.90 -3.23 16.97
C GLY A 26 -2.87 -3.26 18.50
N THR A 27 -1.92 -2.51 19.06
CA THR A 27 -1.82 -2.22 20.49
C THR A 27 -1.56 -0.74 20.70
N VAL A 28 -1.71 -0.29 21.94
CA VAL A 28 -1.25 1.04 22.37
C VAL A 28 0.02 0.92 23.21
N THR A 29 0.83 1.97 23.22
CA THR A 29 1.98 2.07 24.15
C THR A 29 1.53 2.40 25.57
N ASP A 30 2.26 1.87 26.55
CA ASP A 30 2.06 2.10 27.98
C ASP A 30 2.69 3.44 28.44
N ILE A 31 2.63 3.74 29.74
CA ILE A 31 3.18 4.96 30.37
C ILE A 31 4.69 5.16 30.16
N ASN A 32 5.41 4.08 29.87
CA ASN A 32 6.85 4.12 29.58
C ASN A 32 7.14 4.17 28.06
N GLY A 33 6.11 4.35 27.22
CA GLY A 33 6.24 4.29 25.76
C GLY A 33 6.48 2.88 25.22
N GLU A 34 6.42 1.86 26.08
CA GLU A 34 6.62 0.47 25.71
C GLU A 34 5.39 -0.13 25.03
N PHE A 35 5.60 -0.94 24.00
CA PHE A 35 4.55 -1.78 23.39
C PHE A 35 5.02 -3.24 23.30
N LYS A 36 4.05 -4.17 23.38
CA LYS A 36 4.29 -5.61 23.23
C LYS A 36 3.22 -6.21 22.34
N LEU A 37 3.64 -6.78 21.21
CA LEU A 37 2.79 -7.56 20.30
C LEU A 37 3.25 -9.01 20.27
N LYS A 38 2.29 -9.92 20.42
CA LYS A 38 2.46 -11.34 20.12
C LYS A 38 2.09 -11.55 18.66
N LEU A 39 3.09 -11.77 17.82
CA LEU A 39 2.94 -12.03 16.38
C LEU A 39 3.54 -13.40 16.08
N GLU A 40 2.87 -14.16 15.23
CA GLU A 40 3.42 -15.40 14.69
C GLU A 40 4.58 -15.09 13.72
N PRO A 41 5.50 -16.04 13.48
CA PRO A 41 6.59 -15.83 12.53
C PRO A 41 6.06 -15.46 11.13
N GLY A 42 6.52 -14.33 10.59
CA GLY A 42 6.04 -13.78 9.32
C GLY A 42 6.51 -12.35 9.07
N ASN A 43 6.15 -11.82 7.90
CA ASN A 43 6.42 -10.44 7.53
C ASN A 43 5.23 -9.56 7.88
N TYR A 44 5.46 -8.52 8.68
CA TYR A 44 4.42 -7.56 9.10
C TYR A 44 4.88 -6.14 8.83
N THR A 45 3.92 -5.26 8.54
CA THR A 45 4.16 -3.82 8.46
C THR A 45 3.53 -3.18 9.68
N LEU A 46 4.38 -2.61 10.55
CA LEU A 46 3.94 -1.86 11.71
C LEU A 46 3.74 -0.40 11.32
N SER A 47 2.53 0.11 11.51
CA SER A 47 2.17 1.51 11.40
C SER A 47 2.01 2.10 12.79
N VAL A 48 2.73 3.18 13.05
CA VAL A 48 2.75 3.87 14.33
C VAL A 48 2.16 5.26 14.12
N SER A 49 1.12 5.61 14.87
CA SER A 49 0.40 6.88 14.74
C SER A 49 0.07 7.47 16.10
N TYR A 50 0.25 8.77 16.22
CA TYR A 50 -0.03 9.51 17.44
C TYR A 50 -0.53 10.92 17.11
N VAL A 51 -1.43 11.45 17.94
CA VAL A 51 -2.08 12.73 17.68
C VAL A 51 -1.05 13.85 17.77
N GLY A 52 -0.89 14.64 16.70
CA GLY A 52 0.10 15.71 16.61
C GLY A 52 1.49 15.28 16.12
N PHE A 53 1.65 14.00 15.74
CA PHE A 53 2.90 13.44 15.22
C PHE A 53 2.73 12.88 13.81
N VAL A 54 3.85 12.77 13.08
CA VAL A 54 3.90 12.15 11.76
C VAL A 54 3.78 10.63 11.91
N SER A 55 2.80 10.02 11.24
CA SER A 55 2.66 8.57 11.23
C SER A 55 3.81 7.92 10.48
N GLN A 56 4.39 6.86 11.05
CA GLN A 56 5.46 6.10 10.41
C GLN A 56 5.03 4.67 10.13
N GLN A 57 5.58 4.07 9.08
CA GLN A 57 5.36 2.68 8.74
C GLN A 57 6.70 1.99 8.56
N LYS A 58 6.86 0.82 9.19
CA LYS A 58 8.09 0.02 9.13
C LYS A 58 7.76 -1.44 8.95
N SER A 59 8.34 -2.04 7.91
CA SER A 59 8.26 -3.48 7.69
C SER A 59 9.24 -4.21 8.58
N ILE A 60 8.77 -5.22 9.29
CA ILE A 60 9.56 -6.06 10.18
C ILE A 60 9.37 -7.54 9.83
N VAL A 61 10.43 -8.30 9.98
CA VAL A 61 10.42 -9.76 9.81
C VAL A 61 10.45 -10.39 11.20
N VAL A 62 9.34 -11.03 11.59
CA VAL A 62 9.23 -11.74 12.87
C VAL A 62 9.64 -13.19 12.64
N GLY A 63 10.73 -13.61 13.27
CA GLY A 63 11.18 -15.00 13.27
C GLY A 63 10.71 -15.76 14.53
N GLN A 64 11.52 -16.72 14.98
CA GLN A 64 11.32 -17.41 16.27
C GLN A 64 11.89 -16.64 17.48
N LYS A 65 12.64 -15.55 17.25
CA LYS A 65 13.27 -14.75 18.30
C LYS A 65 12.45 -13.49 18.57
N ASP A 66 12.51 -13.01 19.81
CA ASP A 66 11.96 -11.72 20.19
C ASP A 66 12.63 -10.59 19.37
N VAL A 67 11.83 -9.94 18.54
CA VAL A 67 12.25 -8.75 17.78
C VAL A 67 12.01 -7.52 18.63
N PHE A 68 13.09 -6.76 18.88
CA PHE A 68 13.03 -5.47 19.55
C PHE A 68 13.07 -4.34 18.51
N VAL A 69 12.10 -3.43 18.53
CA VAL A 69 11.97 -2.35 17.54
C VAL A 69 11.73 -1.02 18.25
N ASN A 70 12.64 -0.07 18.10
CA ASN A 70 12.42 1.30 18.54
C ASN A 70 11.81 2.13 17.41
N PHE A 71 10.89 3.01 17.78
CA PHE A 71 10.28 3.98 16.90
C PHE A 71 10.50 5.38 17.46
N GLU A 72 10.95 6.29 16.59
CA GLU A 72 11.16 7.69 16.93
C GLU A 72 10.16 8.50 16.12
N LEU A 73 9.14 9.07 16.76
CA LEU A 73 8.14 9.88 16.08
C LEU A 73 8.56 11.34 16.08
N SER A 74 8.38 11.98 14.93
CA SER A 74 8.56 13.43 14.77
C SER A 74 7.22 14.12 14.94
N THR A 75 7.20 15.25 15.66
CA THR A 75 6.06 16.18 15.68
C THR A 75 5.66 16.56 14.25
N VAL A 76 4.40 16.89 14.00
CA VAL A 76 3.91 17.34 12.68
C VAL A 76 4.61 18.62 12.23
N THR A 77 5.77 18.44 11.62
CA THR A 77 6.33 19.30 10.56
C THR A 77 6.01 18.59 9.25
N LEU A 78 5.62 19.35 8.24
CA LEU A 78 5.20 18.85 6.94
C LEU A 78 6.41 18.21 6.19
N THR A 79 6.86 17.04 6.63
CA THR A 79 7.99 16.34 6.02
C THR A 79 7.51 14.98 5.55
N GLU A 80 7.57 14.84 4.23
CA GLU A 80 7.34 13.66 3.42
C GLU A 80 7.82 12.38 4.13
N VAL A 81 6.86 11.52 4.46
CA VAL A 81 7.18 10.19 4.97
C VAL A 81 7.88 9.45 3.84
N GLU A 82 9.17 9.17 4.02
CA GLU A 82 9.91 8.21 3.22
C GLU A 82 9.30 6.84 3.51
N VAL A 83 8.19 6.56 2.82
CA VAL A 83 7.61 5.23 2.77
C VAL A 83 8.60 4.41 1.95
N VAL A 84 9.63 3.86 2.59
CA VAL A 84 10.33 2.68 2.09
C VAL A 84 9.38 1.49 2.26
N GLY A 85 8.22 1.61 1.64
CA GLY A 85 7.36 0.51 1.29
C GLY A 85 8.01 -0.08 0.07
N ASP A 86 8.88 -1.06 0.27
CA ASP A 86 9.14 -2.05 -0.75
C ASP A 86 7.81 -2.80 -0.95
N ILE A 87 6.93 -2.19 -1.75
CA ILE A 87 5.63 -2.72 -2.13
C ILE A 87 5.86 -3.84 -3.14
N ALA A 88 6.45 -4.94 -2.68
CA ALA A 88 6.30 -6.23 -3.33
C ALA A 88 4.88 -6.77 -3.06
N ARG A 89 3.88 -6.03 -3.51
CA ARG A 89 2.53 -6.52 -3.75
C ARG A 89 2.22 -6.17 -5.20
N THR A 90 2.78 -6.97 -6.09
CA THR A 90 2.29 -7.15 -7.45
C THR A 90 0.77 -7.28 -7.38
N ARG A 91 0.07 -6.20 -7.66
CA ARG A 91 -1.35 -6.24 -7.99
C ARG A 91 -1.42 -6.74 -9.42
N GLU A 92 -1.28 -8.05 -9.60
CA GLU A 92 -1.90 -8.71 -10.74
C GLU A 92 -3.40 -8.76 -10.45
N THR A 93 -4.10 -7.67 -10.74
CA THR A 93 -5.43 -7.87 -11.32
C THR A 93 -5.13 -8.39 -12.72
N PRO A 94 -5.37 -9.66 -13.05
CA PRO A 94 -5.27 -10.10 -14.42
C PRO A 94 -6.41 -9.38 -15.12
N VAL A 95 -6.13 -8.24 -15.73
CA VAL A 95 -6.99 -7.76 -16.80
C VAL A 95 -6.92 -8.86 -17.84
N ALA A 96 -8.05 -9.53 -18.04
CA ALA A 96 -8.16 -10.57 -19.04
C ALA A 96 -7.58 -10.01 -20.34
N PHE A 97 -6.58 -10.70 -20.89
CA PHE A 97 -6.13 -10.47 -22.25
C PHE A 97 -7.36 -10.35 -23.14
N SER A 98 -7.60 -9.16 -23.65
CA SER A 98 -8.28 -9.03 -24.93
C SER A 98 -7.36 -8.22 -25.80
N ASN A 99 -6.36 -8.92 -26.33
CA ASN A 99 -5.61 -8.46 -27.47
C ASN A 99 -6.57 -8.48 -28.66
N ILE A 100 -7.47 -7.49 -28.74
CA ILE A 100 -8.12 -7.19 -30.00
C ILE A 100 -7.07 -6.48 -30.84
N SER A 101 -6.32 -7.28 -31.58
CA SER A 101 -5.61 -6.84 -32.77
C SER A 101 -6.65 -6.17 -33.69
N PRO A 102 -6.51 -4.90 -34.11
CA PRO A 102 -7.36 -4.31 -35.14
C PRO A 102 -7.02 -4.86 -36.54
N ALA A 103 -6.61 -6.13 -36.63
CA ALA A 103 -5.95 -6.70 -37.81
C ALA A 103 -6.73 -7.86 -38.46
N LYS A 104 -8.03 -8.02 -38.18
CA LYS A 104 -8.85 -8.98 -38.93
C LYS A 104 -10.37 -8.72 -38.85
N ILE A 105 -10.80 -7.59 -39.39
CA ILE A 105 -12.14 -7.49 -40.00
C ILE A 105 -11.94 -7.13 -41.49
N GLU A 106 -11.20 -8.01 -42.14
CA GLU A 106 -11.37 -8.44 -43.53
C GLU A 106 -11.50 -9.95 -43.33
N GLU A 107 -12.54 -10.65 -43.74
CA GLU A 107 -13.18 -10.62 -45.04
C GLU A 107 -14.16 -11.81 -45.04
N GLN A 108 -15.41 -11.59 -45.44
CA GLN A 108 -16.37 -12.58 -45.97
C GLN A 108 -17.72 -11.83 -46.05
N LEU A 109 -18.34 -11.53 -47.19
CA LEU A 109 -18.19 -11.90 -48.59
C LEU A 109 -18.56 -10.65 -49.40
N ALA A 110 -17.71 -10.20 -50.33
CA ALA A 110 -17.81 -10.55 -51.74
C ALA A 110 -19.19 -10.30 -52.37
N ALA A 111 -19.17 -9.36 -53.31
CA ALA A 111 -20.03 -9.30 -54.48
C ALA A 111 -21.53 -9.04 -54.26
N GLN A 112 -21.92 -7.78 -54.40
CA GLN A 112 -22.65 -7.45 -55.62
C GLN A 112 -22.53 -5.96 -55.93
N ASP A 113 -21.99 -5.69 -57.12
CA ASP A 113 -21.99 -4.38 -57.75
C ASP A 113 -23.35 -3.69 -57.62
N ILE A 114 -23.38 -2.47 -57.10
CA ILE A 114 -24.50 -1.57 -57.38
C ILE A 114 -24.06 -0.64 -58.51
N PRO A 115 -24.63 -0.79 -59.71
CA PRO A 115 -24.21 -0.03 -60.88
C PRO A 115 -24.62 1.43 -60.76
N LEU A 116 -23.71 2.27 -61.25
CA LEU A 116 -23.97 3.63 -61.72
C LEU A 116 -25.13 3.59 -62.73
N ILE A 117 -26.31 4.07 -62.33
CA ILE A 117 -27.40 4.36 -63.27
C ILE A 117 -27.73 5.84 -63.16
N LEU A 118 -27.34 6.58 -64.19
CA LEU A 118 -27.88 7.88 -64.51
C LEU A 118 -29.39 7.73 -64.74
N ASN A 119 -30.19 8.62 -64.14
CA ASN A 119 -31.44 9.01 -64.77
C ASN A 119 -31.42 10.50 -65.01
N SER A 120 -31.32 10.81 -66.30
CA SER A 120 -31.53 12.12 -66.88
C SER A 120 -32.96 12.61 -66.63
N THR A 121 -33.12 13.92 -66.84
CA THR A 121 -34.33 14.66 -67.24
C THR A 121 -35.38 15.00 -66.17
N PRO A 122 -36.09 16.14 -66.35
CA PRO A 122 -36.08 17.07 -67.49
C PRO A 122 -35.14 18.27 -67.34
#